data_AF-A0A6P1CYY5-F1
#
_entry.id   AF-A0A6P1CYY5-F1
#
_cell.length_a   1.000
_cell.length_b   1.000
_cell.length_c   1.000
_cell.angle_alpha   90.00
_cell.angle_beta   90.00
_cell.angle_gamma   90.00
#
_symmetry.space_group_name_H-M   'P 1'
#
loop_
_entity.id
_entity.type
_entity.pdbx_description
1 polymer ?
#
loop_
_entity_poly.entity_id
_entity_poly.type
_entity_poly.pdbx_seq_one_letter_code
_entity_poly.pdbx_strand_id
1 'polypeptide(L)'
;MGGFPLEIVLALIGIAVPIGAFLWEFVFVGRKQLGYRVQMDTPVTGEIESVFPGVLPQLRPQADGASPDLKDLSVVLMRIENSGATSLDTIDYGTPDNGRAGLHLRFPQRRVIGMAVTELSDPALGDLLEPDSGIAVRESTDNVGIIDLPRVPLNRADHYKILAILQRSTGTGEYPPPRLQGMIKGGRVTETRSQTGIPLFMIALIAFLVVVIVAQFIVAAVERGKAPLGCADGKLTVVGSTAFEQVIREAADVYKRSCRGATFEFAFEGSEPGMNRLESEGIENSGLLAIADGPMGLDYPTLVERPLALSLFSMIVHPGTQVRHLTVEQIRDLYAGRVESWSQLGGADLPVRLINRHPGSGTRHTFESRLLDGEQPAARAATCREIRREPGPGRCDVAVTKDMLAAVAETPGAVGYAEHADAAESTQVATVTINGRQATREAASNRIYPFWGIEYAYSYGDFAPESLGASFLRFLTEAGGEDVIRAAGNMPCRDLAYPSMCRPFP
;
A
#
# COMPACT_ATOMS: atom_id res chain seq x y z
N MET A 1 -5.15 25.91 5.54
CA MET A 1 -5.32 26.22 4.10
C MET A 1 -5.09 24.94 3.32
N GLY A 2 -6.10 24.44 2.60
CA GLY A 2 -6.03 23.16 1.90
C GLY A 2 -4.96 23.20 0.80
N GLY A 3 -3.87 22.46 1.01
CA GLY A 3 -2.83 22.29 0.01
C GLY A 3 -3.41 21.60 -1.22
N PHE A 4 -3.18 22.17 -2.39
CA PHE A 4 -3.57 21.57 -3.67
C PHE A 4 -2.91 20.18 -3.77
N PRO A 5 -3.66 19.08 -4.03
CA PRO A 5 -3.11 17.72 -3.95
C PRO A 5 -2.27 17.42 -5.19
N LEU A 6 -1.05 17.97 -5.21
CA LEU A 6 -0.13 17.92 -6.34
C LEU A 6 0.22 16.48 -6.73
N GLU A 7 0.32 15.57 -5.75
CA GLU A 7 0.54 14.14 -6.00
C GLU A 7 -0.57 13.51 -6.83
N ILE A 8 -1.83 13.78 -6.47
CA ILE A 8 -3.01 13.26 -7.18
C ILE A 8 -3.03 13.83 -8.60
N VAL A 9 -2.75 15.13 -8.77
CA VAL A 9 -2.72 15.78 -10.09
C VAL A 9 -1.62 15.20 -10.97
N LEU A 10 -0.42 14.98 -10.43
CA LEU A 10 0.70 14.38 -11.16
C LEU A 10 0.40 12.93 -11.55
N ALA A 11 -0.22 12.14 -10.65
CA ALA A 11 -0.64 10.77 -10.96
C ALA A 11 -1.68 10.73 -12.08
N LEU A 12 -2.69 11.63 -12.03
CA LEU A 12 -3.71 11.74 -13.07
C LEU A 12 -3.12 12.15 -14.42
N ILE A 13 -2.18 13.10 -14.44
CA ILE A 13 -1.45 13.51 -15.66
C ILE A 13 -0.64 12.35 -16.23
N GLY A 14 0.06 11.59 -15.37
CA GLY A 14 0.85 10.42 -15.76
C GLY A 14 0.02 9.31 -16.41
N ILE A 15 -1.28 9.24 -16.12
CA ILE A 15 -2.21 8.27 -16.72
C ILE A 15 -2.90 8.85 -17.96
N ALA A 16 -3.40 10.08 -17.89
CA ALA A 16 -4.20 10.69 -18.94
C ALA A 16 -3.40 10.92 -20.24
N VAL A 17 -2.13 11.32 -20.13
CA VAL A 17 -1.30 11.63 -21.30
C VAL A 17 -0.99 10.37 -22.13
N PRO A 18 -0.52 9.23 -21.57
CA PRO A 18 -0.35 7.99 -22.33
C PRO A 18 -1.64 7.47 -22.95
N ILE A 19 -2.77 7.55 -22.23
CA ILE A 19 -4.07 7.12 -22.77
C ILE A 19 -4.48 8.00 -23.95
N GLY A 20 -4.35 9.33 -23.83
CA GLY A 20 -4.63 10.26 -24.92
C GLY A 20 -3.74 10.02 -26.13
N ALA A 21 -2.44 9.81 -25.91
CA ALA A 21 -1.47 9.46 -26.95
C ALA A 21 -1.85 8.16 -27.68
N PHE A 22 -2.20 7.12 -26.93
CA PHE A 22 -2.65 5.84 -27.48
C PHE A 22 -3.94 5.98 -28.30
N LEU A 23 -4.94 6.68 -27.76
CA LEU A 23 -6.21 6.90 -28.46
C LEU A 23 -5.99 7.70 -29.76
N TRP A 24 -5.14 8.72 -29.74
CA TRP A 24 -4.82 9.51 -30.94
C TRP A 24 -4.23 8.63 -32.07
N GLU A 25 -3.22 7.82 -31.76
CA GLU A 25 -2.54 6.98 -32.75
C GLU A 25 -3.48 5.90 -33.31
N PHE A 26 -4.18 5.16 -32.44
CA PHE A 26 -4.93 3.96 -32.84
C PHE A 26 -6.39 4.22 -33.22
N VAL A 27 -7.02 5.28 -32.69
CA VAL A 27 -8.44 5.58 -32.93
C VAL A 27 -8.63 6.62 -34.03
N PHE A 28 -7.72 7.58 -34.18
CA PHE A 28 -7.93 8.71 -35.11
C PHE A 28 -7.00 8.70 -36.33
N VAL A 29 -5.72 8.37 -36.18
CA VAL A 29 -4.72 8.53 -37.28
C VAL A 29 -4.40 7.21 -38.01
N GLY A 30 -4.40 6.07 -37.32
CA GLY A 30 -3.96 4.76 -37.86
C GLY A 30 -5.06 3.78 -38.31
N ARG A 31 -6.30 4.23 -38.52
CA ARG A 31 -7.44 3.31 -38.78
C ARG A 31 -7.33 2.54 -40.10
N LYS A 32 -7.37 3.24 -41.25
CA LYS A 32 -7.33 2.61 -42.59
C LYS A 32 -6.02 2.97 -43.30
N GLN A 33 -5.13 1.99 -43.47
CA GLN A 33 -3.85 2.20 -44.15
C GLN A 33 -3.50 1.02 -45.04
N LEU A 34 -3.34 1.29 -46.33
CA LEU A 34 -2.84 0.30 -47.29
C LEU A 34 -1.33 0.46 -47.43
N GLY A 35 -0.59 -0.55 -46.99
CA GLY A 35 0.85 -0.62 -47.10
C GLY A 35 1.28 -1.31 -48.40
N TYR A 36 2.37 -0.84 -49.01
CA TYR A 36 3.05 -1.61 -50.05
C TYR A 36 4.56 -1.60 -49.87
N ARG A 37 5.21 -2.71 -50.22
CA ARG A 37 6.67 -2.86 -50.17
C ARG A 37 7.17 -3.61 -51.40
N VAL A 38 8.20 -3.07 -52.04
CA VAL A 38 9.00 -3.78 -53.03
C VAL A 38 9.94 -4.73 -52.28
N GLN A 39 9.71 -6.03 -52.40
CA GLN A 39 10.54 -7.06 -51.78
C GLN A 39 11.71 -7.47 -52.68
N MET A 40 11.51 -7.38 -53.99
CA MET A 40 12.52 -7.67 -55.01
C MET A 40 12.28 -6.73 -56.20
N ASP A 41 13.34 -6.14 -56.73
CA ASP A 41 13.36 -5.45 -58.04
C ASP A 41 14.74 -5.71 -58.62
N THR A 42 14.87 -6.78 -59.40
CA THR A 42 16.17 -7.30 -59.83
C THR A 42 16.19 -7.49 -61.34
N PRO A 43 17.19 -6.95 -62.04
CA PRO A 43 17.36 -7.23 -63.46
C PRO A 43 17.69 -8.72 -63.65
N VAL A 44 17.12 -9.33 -64.67
CA VAL A 44 17.49 -10.67 -65.11
C VAL A 44 18.68 -10.50 -66.05
N THR A 45 19.86 -10.24 -65.48
CA THR A 45 21.10 -10.11 -66.26
C THR A 45 21.72 -11.48 -66.51
N GLY A 46 21.86 -11.87 -67.78
CA GLY A 46 22.98 -12.70 -68.22
C GLY A 46 23.00 -14.21 -67.91
N GLU A 47 21.86 -14.90 -67.84
CA GLU A 47 21.83 -16.38 -67.91
C GLU A 47 20.90 -16.89 -69.03
N ILE A 48 21.16 -16.44 -70.27
CA ILE A 48 20.76 -17.21 -71.47
C ILE A 48 21.89 -18.19 -71.87
N GLU A 49 23.01 -18.20 -71.12
CA GLU A 49 24.19 -19.08 -71.34
C GLU A 49 24.56 -19.95 -70.12
N SER A 50 23.64 -20.24 -69.18
CA SER A 50 23.90 -21.23 -68.11
C SER A 50 23.41 -22.63 -68.52
N VAL A 51 24.24 -23.65 -68.28
CA VAL A 51 24.08 -25.06 -68.72
C VAL A 51 22.98 -25.81 -67.92
N PHE A 52 22.21 -25.13 -67.08
CA PHE A 52 21.06 -25.70 -66.40
C PHE A 52 19.78 -25.42 -67.21
N PRO A 53 18.91 -26.40 -67.50
CA PRO A 53 17.78 -26.23 -68.40
C PRO A 53 16.80 -25.20 -67.82
N GLY A 54 16.90 -23.96 -68.33
CA GLY A 54 16.06 -22.85 -67.92
C GLY A 54 14.59 -23.07 -68.28
N VAL A 55 13.70 -22.61 -67.41
CA VAL A 55 12.24 -22.62 -67.59
C VAL A 55 11.76 -21.48 -68.52
N LEU A 56 12.60 -20.46 -68.74
CA LEU A 56 12.28 -19.28 -69.55
C LEU A 56 12.15 -19.53 -71.08
N PRO A 57 12.95 -20.40 -71.73
CA PRO A 57 12.73 -20.82 -73.11
C PRO A 57 11.38 -21.52 -73.37
N GLN A 58 10.66 -21.97 -72.33
CA GLN A 58 9.40 -22.70 -72.45
C GLN A 58 8.15 -21.81 -72.31
N LEU A 59 8.29 -20.49 -72.19
CA LEU A 59 7.17 -19.56 -72.32
C LEU A 59 6.62 -19.65 -73.76
N ARG A 60 5.56 -20.45 -73.94
CA ARG A 60 4.99 -20.78 -75.25
C ARG A 60 4.50 -19.53 -75.99
N PRO A 61 4.71 -19.47 -77.32
CA PRO A 61 4.31 -18.35 -78.18
C PRO A 61 2.78 -18.25 -78.31
N GLN A 62 2.31 -17.02 -78.54
CA GLN A 62 0.98 -16.73 -79.06
C GLN A 62 0.86 -17.36 -80.47
N ALA A 63 -0.36 -17.76 -80.85
CA ALA A 63 -0.64 -18.60 -82.01
C ALA A 63 -0.31 -17.98 -83.39
N ASP A 64 0.33 -16.81 -83.43
CA ASP A 64 0.72 -16.04 -84.60
C ASP A 64 2.24 -16.06 -84.90
N GLY A 65 3.04 -16.82 -84.13
CA GLY A 65 4.41 -17.17 -84.53
C GLY A 65 5.45 -16.04 -84.48
N ALA A 66 5.15 -14.92 -83.82
CA ALA A 66 6.13 -13.88 -83.53
C ALA A 66 6.75 -14.12 -82.14
N SER A 67 8.01 -14.54 -82.06
CA SER A 67 8.75 -14.57 -80.79
C SER A 67 9.03 -13.14 -80.32
N PRO A 68 8.61 -12.72 -79.12
CA PRO A 68 9.00 -11.41 -78.59
C PRO A 68 10.52 -11.37 -78.36
N ASP A 69 11.19 -10.30 -78.79
CA ASP A 69 12.60 -10.05 -78.46
C ASP A 69 12.71 -9.73 -76.95
N LEU A 70 12.90 -10.77 -76.13
CA LEU A 70 12.94 -10.70 -74.66
C LEU A 70 14.35 -10.28 -74.16
N LYS A 71 14.77 -9.06 -74.48
CA LYS A 71 16.00 -8.43 -73.95
C LYS A 71 15.68 -7.48 -72.81
N ASP A 72 16.62 -7.31 -71.86
CA ASP A 72 16.52 -6.41 -70.71
C ASP A 72 15.29 -6.66 -69.82
N LEU A 73 15.21 -7.88 -69.29
CA LEU A 73 14.16 -8.30 -68.36
C LEU A 73 14.49 -7.89 -66.92
N SER A 74 13.46 -7.67 -66.11
CA SER A 74 13.56 -7.52 -64.66
C SER A 74 12.37 -8.20 -63.98
N VAL A 75 12.57 -8.66 -62.75
CA VAL A 75 11.53 -9.27 -61.94
C VAL A 75 11.30 -8.42 -60.71
N VAL A 76 10.04 -8.06 -60.48
CA VAL A 76 9.60 -7.31 -59.30
C VAL A 76 8.65 -8.15 -58.47
N LEU A 77 8.95 -8.31 -57.18
CA LEU A 77 8.03 -8.88 -56.20
C LEU A 77 7.53 -7.75 -55.29
N MET A 78 6.24 -7.47 -55.35
CA MET A 78 5.59 -6.47 -54.51
C MET A 78 4.63 -7.12 -53.53
N ARG A 79 4.71 -6.73 -52.27
CA ARG A 79 3.74 -7.06 -51.23
C ARG A 79 2.78 -5.88 -51.05
N ILE A 80 1.49 -6.14 -51.13
CA ILE A 80 0.41 -5.21 -50.79
C ILE A 80 -0.24 -5.75 -49.51
N GLU A 81 -0.43 -4.91 -48.50
CA GLU A 81 -0.96 -5.32 -47.19
C GLU A 81 -1.85 -4.25 -46.56
N ASN A 82 -2.76 -4.67 -45.67
CA ASN A 82 -3.43 -3.76 -44.76
C ASN A 82 -2.55 -3.53 -43.52
N SER A 83 -1.93 -2.34 -43.46
CA SER A 83 -1.07 -1.91 -42.34
C SER A 83 -1.83 -1.05 -41.31
N GLY A 84 -3.13 -0.85 -41.49
CA GLY A 84 -4.00 -0.12 -40.57
C GLY A 84 -4.56 -0.97 -39.43
N ALA A 85 -5.23 -0.31 -38.48
CA ALA A 85 -5.89 -0.96 -37.35
C ALA A 85 -7.27 -1.55 -37.69
N THR A 86 -7.91 -1.13 -38.79
CA THR A 86 -9.24 -1.59 -39.23
C THR A 86 -9.19 -2.31 -40.57
N SER A 87 -10.20 -3.12 -40.89
CA SER A 87 -10.35 -3.73 -42.22
C SER A 87 -10.54 -2.66 -43.31
N LEU A 88 -10.13 -3.02 -44.53
CA LEU A 88 -10.42 -2.31 -45.76
C LEU A 88 -11.48 -3.09 -46.52
N ASP A 89 -12.56 -2.43 -46.92
CA ASP A 89 -13.61 -3.00 -47.74
C ASP A 89 -13.53 -2.50 -49.18
N THR A 90 -14.23 -3.18 -50.10
CA THR A 90 -14.23 -2.81 -51.53
C THR A 90 -14.69 -1.37 -51.79
N ILE A 91 -15.57 -0.82 -50.93
CA ILE A 91 -16.07 0.56 -51.02
C ILE A 91 -15.04 1.62 -50.60
N ASP A 92 -14.02 1.22 -49.86
CA ASP A 92 -12.99 2.13 -49.34
C ASP A 92 -12.02 2.58 -50.43
N TYR A 93 -11.87 1.81 -51.50
CA TYR A 93 -11.05 2.18 -52.64
C TYR A 93 -11.73 3.33 -53.41
N GLY A 94 -11.08 4.50 -53.44
CA GLY A 94 -11.52 5.67 -54.18
C GLY A 94 -11.12 5.55 -55.65
N THR A 95 -12.11 5.40 -56.53
CA THR A 95 -11.91 5.33 -57.98
C THR A 95 -12.56 6.52 -58.67
N PRO A 96 -11.94 7.09 -59.73
CA PRO A 96 -12.55 8.20 -60.47
C PRO A 96 -13.78 7.85 -61.32
N ASP A 97 -14.15 6.57 -61.53
CA ASP A 97 -15.35 6.13 -62.28
C ASP A 97 -15.68 4.64 -62.00
N ASN A 98 -16.75 4.09 -62.61
CA ASN A 98 -17.31 2.71 -62.53
C ASN A 98 -16.33 1.53 -62.84
N GLY A 99 -15.02 1.73 -62.73
CA GLY A 99 -13.99 0.71 -62.94
C GLY A 99 -13.94 -0.34 -61.82
N ARG A 100 -13.55 -1.57 -62.18
CA ARG A 100 -13.31 -2.68 -61.23
C ARG A 100 -11.97 -2.55 -60.48
N ALA A 101 -11.02 -1.81 -61.04
CA ALA A 101 -9.69 -1.58 -60.47
C ALA A 101 -9.72 -0.52 -59.36
N GLY A 102 -9.14 -0.83 -58.20
CA GLY A 102 -8.99 0.06 -57.04
C GLY A 102 -7.62 0.69 -56.88
N LEU A 103 -6.57 0.07 -57.45
CA LEU A 103 -5.19 0.55 -57.37
C LEU A 103 -4.48 0.35 -58.72
N HIS A 104 -3.45 1.15 -58.98
CA HIS A 104 -2.65 1.10 -60.19
C HIS A 104 -1.17 1.01 -59.83
N LEU A 105 -0.58 -0.14 -60.08
CA LEU A 105 0.85 -0.36 -59.90
C LEU A 105 1.59 0.01 -61.18
N ARG A 106 2.32 1.13 -61.16
CA ARG A 106 3.05 1.66 -62.30
C ARG A 106 4.52 1.30 -62.25
N PHE A 107 5.07 0.88 -63.39
CA PHE A 107 6.48 0.56 -63.56
C PHE A 107 7.13 1.53 -64.56
N PRO A 108 7.70 2.65 -64.10
CA PRO A 108 8.30 3.62 -65.01
C PRO A 108 9.42 2.99 -65.85
N GLN A 109 9.51 3.35 -67.13
CA GLN A 109 10.49 2.84 -68.11
C GLN A 109 10.44 1.33 -68.38
N ARG A 110 9.38 0.65 -67.93
CA ARG A 110 9.24 -0.80 -68.01
C ARG A 110 7.84 -1.18 -68.48
N ARG A 111 7.72 -2.06 -69.46
CA ARG A 111 6.47 -2.73 -69.84
C ARG A 111 6.30 -4.03 -69.07
N VAL A 112 5.06 -4.43 -68.79
CA VAL A 112 4.77 -5.69 -68.09
C VAL A 112 4.59 -6.78 -69.12
N ILE A 113 5.43 -7.83 -69.07
CA ILE A 113 5.35 -8.97 -70.00
C ILE A 113 4.62 -10.17 -69.38
N GLY A 114 4.56 -10.23 -68.06
CA GLY A 114 3.81 -11.25 -67.34
C GLY A 114 3.64 -10.84 -65.88
N MET A 115 2.60 -11.38 -65.25
CA MET A 115 2.40 -11.22 -63.82
C MET A 115 1.78 -12.47 -63.20
N ALA A 116 2.02 -12.68 -61.92
CA ALA A 116 1.41 -13.73 -61.13
C ALA A 116 1.16 -13.24 -59.70
N VAL A 117 0.09 -13.73 -59.10
CA VAL A 117 -0.12 -13.62 -57.65
C VAL A 117 0.56 -14.81 -57.00
N THR A 118 1.57 -14.58 -56.18
CA THR A 118 2.47 -15.66 -55.70
C THR A 118 2.26 -16.06 -54.26
N GLU A 119 1.60 -15.22 -53.46
CA GLU A 119 1.33 -15.49 -52.05
C GLU A 119 0.07 -14.74 -51.63
N LEU A 120 -0.79 -15.43 -50.89
CA LEU A 120 -1.98 -14.90 -50.26
C LEU A 120 -1.87 -15.16 -48.75
N SER A 121 -2.16 -14.16 -47.94
CA SER A 121 -2.34 -14.33 -46.50
C SER A 121 -3.59 -15.16 -46.16
N ASP A 122 -4.66 -14.98 -46.94
CA ASP A 122 -5.91 -15.72 -46.85
C ASP A 122 -6.24 -16.30 -48.24
N PRO A 123 -6.44 -17.63 -48.37
CA PRO A 123 -6.85 -18.27 -49.62
C PRO A 123 -8.09 -17.65 -50.28
N ALA A 124 -9.04 -17.10 -49.51
CA ALA A 124 -10.26 -16.48 -50.03
C ALA A 124 -10.00 -15.22 -50.88
N LEU A 125 -8.81 -14.63 -50.76
CA LEU A 125 -8.39 -13.52 -51.62
C LEU A 125 -8.15 -13.95 -53.08
N GLY A 126 -7.96 -15.27 -53.32
CA GLY A 126 -7.67 -15.82 -54.65
C GLY A 126 -8.77 -15.54 -55.66
N ASP A 127 -10.02 -15.84 -55.31
CA ASP A 127 -11.21 -15.62 -56.16
C ASP A 127 -11.39 -14.14 -56.54
N LEU A 128 -10.87 -13.24 -55.70
CA LEU A 128 -10.95 -11.79 -55.87
C LEU A 128 -9.79 -11.22 -56.72
N LEU A 129 -8.82 -12.06 -57.09
CA LEU A 129 -7.63 -11.71 -57.86
C LEU A 129 -7.55 -12.47 -59.21
N GLU A 130 -8.64 -13.10 -59.63
CA GLU A 130 -8.75 -13.73 -60.95
C GLU A 130 -8.86 -12.70 -62.10
N PRO A 131 -8.52 -13.05 -63.36
CA PRO A 131 -8.50 -12.13 -64.49
C PRO A 131 -9.77 -11.27 -64.70
N ASP A 132 -10.95 -11.76 -64.30
CA ASP A 132 -12.22 -11.03 -64.46
C ASP A 132 -12.57 -10.11 -63.28
N SER A 133 -11.80 -10.14 -62.20
CA SER A 133 -12.06 -9.37 -60.97
C SER A 133 -11.70 -7.88 -61.10
N GLY A 134 -11.03 -7.50 -62.20
CA GLY A 134 -10.49 -6.16 -62.42
C GLY A 134 -8.97 -6.09 -62.31
N ILE A 135 -8.29 -7.23 -62.17
CA ILE A 135 -6.85 -7.33 -62.36
C ILE A 135 -6.54 -7.30 -63.86
N ALA A 136 -5.70 -6.36 -64.30
CA ALA A 136 -5.38 -6.24 -65.71
C ALA A 136 -3.98 -5.68 -65.92
N VAL A 137 -3.32 -6.13 -66.98
CA VAL A 137 -2.09 -5.53 -67.46
C VAL A 137 -2.43 -4.55 -68.57
N ARG A 138 -2.01 -3.30 -68.42
CA ARG A 138 -2.16 -2.26 -69.44
C ARG A 138 -0.84 -1.55 -69.68
N GLU A 139 -0.72 -0.94 -70.84
CA GLU A 139 0.39 -0.06 -71.18
C GLU A 139 -0.14 1.36 -71.38
N SER A 140 0.51 2.33 -70.74
CA SER A 140 0.20 3.75 -70.91
C SER A 140 0.67 4.22 -72.29
N THR A 141 0.15 5.36 -72.76
CA THR A 141 0.60 6.02 -74.00
C THR A 141 2.10 6.30 -74.09
N ASP A 142 2.79 6.36 -72.94
CA ASP A 142 4.23 6.59 -72.82
C ASP A 142 5.05 5.28 -72.66
N ASN A 143 4.50 4.13 -73.05
CA ASN A 143 5.10 2.79 -72.90
C ASN A 143 5.47 2.45 -71.44
N VAL A 144 4.63 2.89 -70.50
CA VAL A 144 4.75 2.57 -69.07
C VAL A 144 3.80 1.44 -68.74
N GLY A 145 4.33 0.32 -68.25
CA GLY A 145 3.56 -0.82 -67.78
C GLY A 145 2.79 -0.50 -66.51
N ILE A 146 1.52 -0.88 -66.49
CA ILE A 146 0.60 -0.69 -65.38
C ILE A 146 -0.07 -2.04 -65.09
N ILE A 147 -0.05 -2.45 -63.82
CA ILE A 147 -0.90 -3.52 -63.33
C ILE A 147 -2.04 -2.87 -62.55
N ASP A 148 -3.25 -3.00 -63.05
CA ASP A 148 -4.46 -2.65 -62.32
C ASP A 148 -4.74 -3.73 -61.29
N LEU A 149 -5.03 -3.32 -60.05
CA LEU A 149 -5.39 -4.22 -58.97
C LEU A 149 -6.85 -4.00 -58.60
N PRO A 150 -7.62 -5.08 -58.40
CA PRO A 150 -9.02 -4.99 -58.04
C PRO A 150 -9.20 -4.45 -56.62
N ARG A 151 -10.44 -4.10 -56.30
CA ARG A 151 -10.84 -3.69 -54.95
C ARG A 151 -11.00 -4.94 -54.11
N VAL A 152 -9.98 -5.27 -53.32
CA VAL A 152 -9.96 -6.48 -52.51
C VAL A 152 -10.22 -6.11 -51.04
N PRO A 153 -11.20 -6.72 -50.36
CA PRO A 153 -11.32 -6.57 -48.91
C PRO A 153 -10.08 -7.16 -48.23
N LEU A 154 -9.49 -6.43 -47.29
CA LEU A 154 -8.30 -6.85 -46.54
C LEU A 154 -8.55 -6.65 -45.05
N ASN A 155 -8.56 -7.73 -44.28
CA ASN A 155 -8.54 -7.65 -42.82
C ASN A 155 -7.18 -7.11 -42.35
N ARG A 156 -7.10 -6.80 -41.06
CA ARG A 156 -5.85 -6.32 -40.46
C ARG A 156 -4.75 -7.37 -40.65
N ALA A 157 -3.60 -6.93 -41.17
CA ALA A 157 -2.45 -7.75 -41.52
C ALA A 157 -2.62 -8.72 -42.71
N ASP A 158 -3.78 -8.71 -43.38
CA ASP A 158 -3.92 -9.43 -44.65
C ASP A 158 -3.02 -8.79 -45.71
N HIS A 159 -2.36 -9.64 -46.48
CA HIS A 159 -1.49 -9.28 -47.58
C HIS A 159 -1.63 -10.22 -48.77
N TYR A 160 -1.22 -9.75 -49.93
CA TYR A 160 -0.96 -10.56 -51.12
C TYR A 160 0.30 -10.08 -51.83
N LYS A 161 0.93 -10.96 -52.60
CA LYS A 161 2.15 -10.65 -53.35
C LYS A 161 1.94 -10.78 -54.85
N ILE A 162 2.47 -9.81 -55.57
CA ILE A 162 2.47 -9.76 -57.03
C ILE A 162 3.90 -9.89 -57.50
N LEU A 163 4.14 -10.92 -58.31
CA LEU A 163 5.36 -11.08 -59.09
C LEU A 163 5.08 -10.53 -60.49
N ALA A 164 5.79 -9.50 -60.90
CA ALA A 164 5.74 -8.94 -62.23
C ALA A 164 7.06 -9.22 -62.96
N ILE A 165 6.95 -9.77 -64.16
CA ILE A 165 8.07 -9.87 -65.10
C ILE A 165 7.94 -8.68 -66.04
N LEU A 166 8.99 -7.88 -66.11
CA LEU A 166 9.01 -6.60 -66.76
C LEU A 166 10.11 -6.58 -67.82
N GLN A 167 9.88 -5.82 -68.89
CA GLN A 167 10.87 -5.55 -69.91
C GLN A 167 11.10 -4.05 -70.03
N ARG A 168 12.35 -3.64 -70.22
CA ARG A 168 12.69 -2.23 -70.47
C ARG A 168 11.95 -1.69 -71.69
N SER A 169 11.27 -0.55 -71.53
CA SER A 169 10.61 0.15 -72.65
C SER A 169 11.43 1.34 -73.15
N THR A 170 12.12 2.05 -72.26
CA THR A 170 12.91 3.27 -72.59
C THR A 170 14.06 3.48 -71.59
N GLY A 171 15.06 4.29 -71.95
CA GLY A 171 16.17 4.71 -71.08
C GLY A 171 17.28 3.67 -70.90
N THR A 172 18.40 4.06 -70.27
CA THR A 172 19.55 3.19 -69.93
C THR A 172 19.89 3.31 -68.43
N GLY A 173 20.53 2.32 -67.82
CA GLY A 173 20.93 2.36 -66.40
C GLY A 173 19.93 1.74 -65.41
N GLU A 174 19.94 2.14 -64.15
CA GLU A 174 19.08 1.58 -63.08
C GLU A 174 17.58 1.90 -63.30
N TYR A 175 16.68 0.97 -62.92
CA TYR A 175 15.25 1.17 -63.10
C TYR A 175 14.65 2.09 -62.02
N PRO A 176 13.78 3.06 -62.39
CA PRO A 176 13.02 3.82 -61.39
C PRO A 176 12.08 2.89 -60.60
N PRO A 177 11.92 3.08 -59.29
CA PRO A 177 11.14 2.16 -58.46
C PRO A 177 9.66 2.16 -58.85
N PRO A 178 8.97 1.01 -58.70
CA PRO A 178 7.54 0.91 -58.98
C PRO A 178 6.74 1.77 -57.99
N ARG A 179 5.63 2.34 -58.46
CA ARG A 179 4.76 3.21 -57.66
C ARG A 179 3.35 2.67 -57.64
N LEU A 180 2.82 2.41 -56.44
CA LEU A 180 1.42 2.09 -56.25
C LEU A 180 0.62 3.39 -56.11
N GLN A 181 -0.35 3.58 -57.01
CA GLN A 181 -1.25 4.73 -57.01
C GLN A 181 -2.68 4.26 -56.69
N GLY A 182 -3.39 5.05 -55.91
CA GLY A 182 -4.78 4.78 -55.54
C GLY A 182 -5.19 5.63 -54.35
N MET A 183 -6.49 5.70 -54.11
CA MET A 183 -7.06 6.43 -52.98
C MET A 183 -7.75 5.47 -52.03
N ILE A 184 -7.59 5.67 -50.73
CA ILE A 184 -8.36 4.97 -49.70
C ILE A 184 -9.20 6.02 -48.97
N LYS A 185 -10.52 5.87 -48.98
CA LYS A 185 -11.45 6.78 -48.30
C LYS A 185 -11.20 6.72 -46.79
N GLY A 186 -11.00 7.88 -46.17
CA GLY A 186 -10.67 7.96 -44.74
C GLY A 186 -9.34 7.30 -44.38
N GLY A 187 -8.45 7.08 -45.34
CA GLY A 187 -7.17 6.42 -45.16
C GLY A 187 -6.09 6.92 -46.12
N ARG A 188 -4.99 6.18 -46.20
CA ARG A 188 -3.87 6.50 -47.11
C ARG A 188 -3.20 5.25 -47.65
N VAL A 189 -2.58 5.39 -48.82
CA VAL A 189 -1.64 4.42 -49.38
C VAL A 189 -0.23 4.86 -48.98
N THR A 190 0.57 3.98 -48.38
CA THR A 190 1.90 4.33 -47.88
C THR A 190 2.92 3.26 -48.20
N GLU A 191 4.11 3.68 -48.64
CA GLU A 191 5.24 2.78 -48.82
C GLU A 191 5.75 2.32 -47.44
N THR A 192 5.57 1.04 -47.14
CA THR A 192 5.98 0.44 -45.87
C THR A 192 7.47 0.09 -45.92
N ARG A 193 8.33 0.93 -45.35
CA ARG A 193 9.75 0.61 -45.13
C ARG A 193 9.93 -0.08 -43.78
N SER A 194 10.88 -1.02 -43.68
CA SER A 194 11.26 -1.58 -42.39
C SER A 194 12.04 -0.53 -41.60
N GLN A 195 11.35 0.25 -40.76
CA GLN A 195 12.04 1.06 -39.76
C GLN A 195 12.40 0.13 -38.59
N THR A 196 13.70 -0.06 -38.34
CA THR A 196 14.23 -0.90 -37.24
C THR A 196 14.42 -0.10 -35.94
N GLY A 197 13.76 1.06 -35.79
CA GLY A 197 13.95 1.96 -34.66
C GLY A 197 12.65 2.31 -33.93
N ILE A 198 12.78 2.72 -32.67
CA ILE A 198 11.69 3.25 -31.85
C ILE A 198 11.30 4.63 -32.41
N PRO A 199 10.01 4.92 -32.69
CA PRO A 199 9.60 6.22 -33.22
C PRO A 199 9.88 7.33 -32.20
N LEU A 200 10.25 8.52 -32.69
CA LEU A 200 10.60 9.67 -31.83
C LEU A 200 9.50 10.02 -30.83
N PHE A 201 8.23 9.82 -31.21
CA PHE A 201 7.08 10.00 -30.33
C PHE A 201 7.08 9.04 -29.12
N MET A 202 7.43 7.77 -29.32
CA MET A 202 7.57 6.81 -28.21
C MET A 202 8.73 7.19 -27.28
N ILE A 203 9.84 7.68 -27.83
CA ILE A 203 10.96 8.18 -27.02
C ILE A 203 10.52 9.38 -26.16
N ALA A 204 9.77 10.32 -26.75
CA ALA A 204 9.23 11.46 -26.01
C ALA A 204 8.25 11.05 -24.91
N LEU A 205 7.38 10.06 -25.16
CA LEU A 205 6.45 9.52 -24.17
C LEU A 205 7.18 8.84 -23.00
N ILE A 206 8.21 8.05 -23.30
CA ILE A 206 9.05 7.39 -22.27
C ILE A 206 9.77 8.45 -21.43
N ALA A 207 10.37 9.46 -22.07
CA ALA A 207 11.04 10.55 -21.36
C ALA A 207 10.08 11.31 -20.45
N PHE A 208 8.86 11.61 -20.93
CA PHE A 208 7.82 12.23 -20.13
C PHE A 208 7.45 11.40 -18.89
N LEU A 209 7.22 10.10 -19.05
CA LEU A 209 6.90 9.21 -17.94
C LEU A 209 8.03 9.14 -16.91
N VAL A 210 9.28 9.10 -17.35
CA VAL A 210 10.45 9.14 -16.46
C VAL A 210 10.48 10.44 -15.65
N VAL A 211 10.21 11.58 -16.28
CA VAL A 211 10.14 12.88 -15.58
C VAL A 211 9.03 12.88 -14.52
N VAL A 212 7.85 12.32 -14.83
CA VAL A 212 6.74 12.21 -13.85
C VAL A 212 7.15 11.33 -12.66
N ILE A 213 7.78 10.18 -12.90
CA ILE A 213 8.27 9.28 -11.83
C ILE A 213 9.29 9.99 -10.94
N VAL A 214 10.26 10.69 -11.55
CA VAL A 214 11.26 11.46 -10.81
C VAL A 214 10.61 12.58 -10.00
N ALA A 215 9.67 13.31 -10.57
CA ALA A 215 8.93 14.37 -9.87
C ALA A 215 8.14 13.80 -8.68
N GLN A 216 7.46 12.67 -8.85
CA GLN A 216 6.76 11.99 -7.75
C GLN A 216 7.73 11.57 -6.63
N PHE A 217 8.89 11.03 -6.99
CA PHE A 217 9.90 10.66 -6.00
C PHE A 217 10.41 11.87 -5.21
N ILE A 218 10.64 13.01 -5.88
CA ILE A 218 11.05 14.26 -5.22
C ILE A 218 9.97 14.77 -4.28
N VAL A 219 8.70 14.79 -4.72
CA VAL A 219 7.57 15.21 -3.87
C VAL A 219 7.47 14.31 -2.64
N ALA A 220 7.49 12.98 -2.81
CA ALA A 220 7.46 12.03 -1.69
C ALA A 220 8.66 12.20 -0.74
N ALA A 221 9.85 12.51 -1.24
CA ALA A 221 11.03 12.77 -0.42
C ALA A 221 10.89 14.06 0.41
N VAL A 222 10.28 15.11 -0.15
CA VAL A 222 10.01 16.37 0.55
C VAL A 222 8.86 16.22 1.56
N GLU A 223 7.84 15.44 1.23
CA GLU A 223 6.69 15.20 2.12
C GLU A 223 7.03 14.30 3.32
N ARG A 224 7.99 13.38 3.21
CA ARG A 224 8.54 12.62 4.36
C ARG A 224 9.12 13.52 5.46
N GLY A 225 9.41 14.78 5.18
CA GLY A 225 9.86 15.78 6.16
C GLY A 225 8.73 16.51 6.89
N LYS A 226 7.47 16.38 6.46
CA LYS A 226 6.31 16.98 7.14
C LYS A 226 5.69 15.93 8.04
N ALA A 227 5.74 16.19 9.34
CA ALA A 227 5.15 15.29 10.32
C ALA A 227 3.64 15.13 10.04
N PRO A 228 3.07 13.92 10.15
CA PRO A 228 1.65 13.69 9.92
C PRO A 228 0.78 14.60 10.81
N LEU A 229 -0.43 14.90 10.35
CA LEU A 229 -1.43 15.68 11.10
C LEU A 229 -1.55 15.15 12.54
N GLY A 230 -1.19 15.96 13.54
CA GLY A 230 -1.18 15.58 14.95
C GLY A 230 0.19 15.29 15.56
N CYS A 231 1.29 15.44 14.82
CA CYS A 231 2.63 15.48 15.40
C CYS A 231 2.99 16.88 15.88
N ALA A 232 3.53 16.96 17.08
CA ALA A 232 4.18 18.14 17.63
C ALA A 232 5.59 17.79 18.10
N ASP A 233 6.50 18.75 17.92
CA ASP A 233 7.87 18.68 18.41
C ASP A 233 7.97 19.26 19.83
N GLY A 234 9.07 18.99 20.51
CA GLY A 234 9.38 19.56 21.82
C GLY A 234 9.67 18.51 22.87
N LYS A 235 9.56 18.90 24.13
CA LYS A 235 9.87 18.06 25.29
C LYS A 235 8.64 17.92 26.18
N LEU A 236 8.31 16.68 26.55
CA LEU A 236 7.25 16.35 27.50
C LEU A 236 7.83 15.46 28.60
N THR A 237 7.71 15.89 29.85
CA THR A 237 8.02 15.08 31.02
C THR A 237 6.74 14.45 31.52
N VAL A 238 6.71 13.13 31.63
CA VAL A 238 5.56 12.39 32.15
C VAL A 238 5.91 11.81 33.53
N VAL A 239 5.05 12.06 34.51
CA VAL A 239 5.24 11.66 35.91
C VAL A 239 4.03 10.90 36.44
N GLY A 240 4.12 10.38 37.66
CA GLY A 240 2.97 9.80 38.36
C GLY A 240 3.01 8.30 38.50
N SER A 241 1.91 7.64 38.16
CA SER A 241 1.70 6.24 38.48
C SER A 241 2.68 5.27 37.83
N THR A 242 3.13 4.33 38.65
CA THR A 242 3.98 3.22 38.23
C THR A 242 3.18 2.01 37.74
N ALA A 243 1.85 1.99 37.90
CA ALA A 243 1.01 0.92 37.36
C ALA A 243 0.79 1.05 35.84
N PHE A 244 0.79 2.27 35.31
CA PHE A 244 0.58 2.53 33.89
C PHE A 244 1.86 2.98 33.15
N GLU A 245 3.01 2.90 33.83
CA GLU A 245 4.31 3.38 33.33
C GLU A 245 4.72 2.69 32.02
N GLN A 246 4.65 1.36 31.95
CA GLN A 246 5.08 0.59 30.77
C GLN A 246 4.26 0.98 29.54
N VAL A 247 2.94 1.09 29.69
CA VAL A 247 2.01 1.49 28.62
C VAL A 247 2.36 2.88 28.08
N ILE A 248 2.62 3.83 28.96
CA ILE A 248 2.94 5.21 28.58
C ILE A 248 4.30 5.30 27.89
N ARG A 249 5.30 4.56 28.37
CA ARG A 249 6.63 4.50 27.72
C ARG A 249 6.52 3.91 26.32
N GLU A 250 5.79 2.80 26.16
CA GLU A 250 5.59 2.18 24.85
C GLU A 250 4.80 3.10 23.90
N ALA A 251 3.75 3.76 24.40
CA ALA A 251 2.98 4.73 23.61
C ALA A 251 3.86 5.91 23.14
N ALA A 252 4.74 6.43 24.01
CA ALA A 252 5.71 7.45 23.64
C ALA A 252 6.72 6.94 22.60
N ASP A 253 7.16 5.69 22.69
CA ASP A 253 8.04 5.06 21.69
C ASP A 253 7.35 4.93 20.33
N VAL A 254 6.07 4.52 20.30
CA VAL A 254 5.27 4.48 19.07
C VAL A 254 5.07 5.90 18.50
N TYR A 255 4.75 6.88 19.34
CA TYR A 255 4.58 8.27 18.93
C TYR A 255 5.86 8.84 18.30
N LYS A 256 7.03 8.62 18.92
CA LYS A 256 8.34 9.07 18.41
C LYS A 256 8.70 8.51 17.04
N ARG A 257 8.24 7.30 16.69
CA ARG A 257 8.48 6.71 15.36
C ARG A 257 7.86 7.55 14.25
N SER A 258 6.71 8.15 14.53
CA SER A 258 5.96 9.01 13.61
C SER A 258 6.33 10.49 13.76
N CYS A 259 6.64 10.95 14.98
CA CYS A 259 6.91 12.33 15.32
C CYS A 259 8.35 12.48 15.86
N ARG A 260 9.34 12.57 14.96
CA ARG A 260 10.77 12.48 15.31
C ARG A 260 11.32 13.65 16.13
N GLY A 261 10.68 14.82 16.13
CA GLY A 261 11.10 15.95 16.96
C GLY A 261 10.53 15.94 18.39
N ALA A 262 9.80 14.88 18.76
CA ALA A 262 9.29 14.70 20.11
C ALA A 262 10.32 14.03 21.04
N THR A 263 10.51 14.64 22.21
CA THR A 263 11.39 14.12 23.27
C THR A 263 10.56 13.87 24.52
N PHE A 264 10.70 12.68 25.11
CA PHE A 264 9.99 12.29 26.32
C PHE A 264 10.98 12.02 27.46
N GLU A 265 10.67 12.55 28.64
CA GLU A 265 11.31 12.21 29.90
C GLU A 265 10.28 11.61 30.86
N PHE A 266 10.73 10.74 31.76
CA PHE A 266 9.84 9.99 32.63
C PHE A 266 10.34 9.98 34.07
N ALA A 267 9.47 10.27 35.03
CA ALA A 267 9.73 10.15 36.45
C ALA A 267 8.47 9.64 37.18
N PHE A 268 8.29 8.32 37.17
CA PHE A 268 7.15 7.65 37.79
C PHE A 268 7.50 7.24 39.23
N GLU A 269 6.90 7.95 40.20
CA GLU A 269 7.15 7.76 41.64
C GLU A 269 5.87 7.36 42.41
N GLY A 270 4.74 7.28 41.72
CA GLY A 270 3.41 7.07 42.30
C GLY A 270 2.44 8.19 41.91
N SER A 271 1.14 7.91 41.97
CA SER A 271 0.08 8.83 41.55
C SER A 271 0.12 10.15 42.32
N GLU A 272 0.01 10.12 43.66
CA GLU A 272 0.00 11.35 44.47
C GLU A 272 1.30 12.16 44.35
N PRO A 273 2.52 11.58 44.43
CA PRO A 273 3.75 12.33 44.18
C PRO A 273 3.78 13.04 42.81
N GLY A 274 3.33 12.36 41.75
CA GLY A 274 3.26 12.96 40.40
C GLY A 274 2.23 14.08 40.30
N MET A 275 1.08 13.91 40.93
CA MET A 275 0.03 14.93 40.99
C MET A 275 0.50 16.17 41.78
N ASN A 276 1.12 15.97 42.95
CA ASN A 276 1.72 17.04 43.75
C ASN A 276 2.76 17.81 42.95
N ARG A 277 3.60 17.10 42.20
CA ARG A 277 4.61 17.72 41.33
C ARG A 277 3.97 18.54 40.21
N LEU A 278 2.93 18.00 39.55
CA LEU A 278 2.23 18.71 38.49
C LEU A 278 1.52 19.96 39.01
N GLU A 279 0.88 19.90 40.19
CA GLU A 279 0.24 21.04 40.84
C GLU A 279 1.28 22.13 41.16
N SER A 280 2.45 21.76 41.69
CA SER A 280 3.46 22.73 42.11
C SER A 280 4.28 23.32 40.96
N GLU A 281 4.61 22.52 39.94
CA GLU A 281 5.53 22.93 38.86
C GLU A 281 4.80 23.30 37.55
N GLY A 282 3.54 22.90 37.39
CA GLY A 282 2.82 22.96 36.11
C GLY A 282 2.60 24.37 35.56
N ILE A 283 2.54 25.38 36.42
CA ILE A 283 2.41 26.79 36.00
C ILE A 283 3.65 27.30 35.25
N GLU A 284 4.85 26.85 35.65
CA GLU A 284 6.12 27.24 35.02
C GLU A 284 6.55 26.22 33.95
N ASN A 285 6.05 24.98 34.04
CA ASN A 285 6.39 23.88 33.16
C ASN A 285 5.17 23.36 32.39
N SER A 286 4.86 24.03 31.26
CA SER A 286 3.82 23.61 30.32
C SER A 286 4.08 22.28 29.59
N GLY A 287 5.24 21.66 29.80
CA GLY A 287 5.64 20.36 29.28
C GLY A 287 5.56 19.25 30.31
N LEU A 288 4.71 19.37 31.33
CA LEU A 288 4.53 18.36 32.38
C LEU A 288 3.15 17.70 32.27
N LEU A 289 3.11 16.36 32.32
CA LEU A 289 1.90 15.55 32.33
C LEU A 289 1.98 14.54 33.47
N ALA A 290 0.92 14.39 34.25
CA ALA A 290 0.84 13.36 35.28
C ALA A 290 -0.12 12.24 34.88
N ILE A 291 0.20 11.00 35.26
CA ILE A 291 -0.64 9.83 35.11
C ILE A 291 -1.03 9.32 36.50
N ALA A 292 -2.29 8.95 36.71
CA ALA A 292 -2.75 8.42 38.00
C ALA A 292 -3.82 7.34 37.84
N ASP A 293 -3.78 6.36 38.74
CA ASP A 293 -4.77 5.27 38.81
C ASP A 293 -5.89 5.68 39.75
N GLY A 294 -7.10 5.70 39.23
CA GLY A 294 -8.28 6.15 39.97
C GLY A 294 -8.39 7.68 40.04
N PRO A 295 -9.58 8.18 40.42
CA PRO A 295 -9.80 9.61 40.58
C PRO A 295 -9.02 10.11 41.82
N MET A 296 -8.33 11.23 41.68
CA MET A 296 -7.57 11.85 42.78
C MET A 296 -8.40 12.87 43.58
N GLY A 297 -9.70 13.00 43.26
CA GLY A 297 -10.63 13.84 43.99
C GLY A 297 -10.48 15.34 43.72
N LEU A 298 -10.99 16.16 44.67
CA LEU A 298 -11.02 17.63 44.57
C LEU A 298 -9.75 18.31 45.11
N ASP A 299 -8.75 17.53 45.52
CA ASP A 299 -7.52 18.04 46.14
C ASP A 299 -6.62 18.80 45.15
N TYR A 300 -6.88 18.67 43.85
CA TYR A 300 -6.11 19.26 42.75
C TYR A 300 -6.98 20.16 41.85
N PRO A 301 -7.49 21.31 42.35
CA PRO A 301 -8.49 22.12 41.65
C PRO A 301 -7.96 22.82 40.40
N THR A 302 -6.63 22.93 40.22
CA THR A 302 -6.04 23.55 39.03
C THR A 302 -5.74 22.54 37.92
N LEU A 303 -5.81 21.25 38.22
CA LEU A 303 -5.50 20.20 37.27
C LEU A 303 -6.73 19.80 36.47
N VAL A 304 -6.45 19.47 35.21
CA VAL A 304 -7.44 19.10 34.23
C VAL A 304 -7.35 17.60 34.00
N GLU A 305 -8.36 16.88 34.43
CA GLU A 305 -8.48 15.43 34.31
C GLU A 305 -8.88 15.00 32.88
N ARG A 306 -8.23 13.95 32.37
CA ARG A 306 -8.52 13.30 31.09
C ARG A 306 -8.48 11.77 31.26
N PRO A 307 -9.61 11.06 31.19
CA PRO A 307 -9.62 9.61 31.30
C PRO A 307 -8.98 8.95 30.08
N LEU A 308 -8.11 7.97 30.31
CA LEU A 308 -7.37 7.26 29.27
C LEU A 308 -7.96 5.87 29.02
N ALA A 309 -8.00 5.04 30.07
CA ALA A 309 -8.33 3.63 29.94
C ALA A 309 -8.94 3.07 31.22
N LEU A 310 -9.73 2.02 31.08
CA LEU A 310 -10.05 1.11 32.18
C LEU A 310 -8.90 0.11 32.32
N SER A 311 -8.29 0.09 33.50
CA SER A 311 -7.24 -0.85 33.88
C SER A 311 -7.71 -1.94 34.83
N LEU A 312 -7.09 -3.10 34.68
CA LEU A 312 -7.33 -4.29 35.49
C LEU A 312 -6.22 -4.44 36.52
N PHE A 313 -6.59 -4.81 37.74
CA PHE A 313 -5.63 -5.11 38.80
C PHE A 313 -5.81 -6.55 39.27
N SER A 314 -4.74 -7.16 39.76
CA SER A 314 -4.76 -8.54 40.25
C SER A 314 -4.25 -8.63 41.66
N MET A 315 -4.88 -9.49 42.45
CA MET A 315 -4.24 -10.02 43.66
C MET A 315 -3.11 -10.94 43.21
N ILE A 316 -1.95 -10.77 43.83
CA ILE A 316 -0.77 -11.60 43.59
C ILE A 316 -0.34 -12.24 44.90
N VAL A 317 0.14 -13.48 44.81
CA VAL A 317 0.68 -14.22 45.94
C VAL A 317 2.02 -14.83 45.59
N HIS A 318 2.85 -15.03 46.61
CA HIS A 318 4.03 -15.86 46.46
C HIS A 318 3.59 -17.27 46.00
N PRO A 319 4.18 -17.88 44.96
CA PRO A 319 3.70 -19.14 44.40
C PRO A 319 3.60 -20.28 45.43
N GLY A 320 4.50 -20.29 46.41
CA GLY A 320 4.54 -21.24 47.52
C GLY A 320 3.37 -21.18 48.51
N THR A 321 2.50 -20.17 48.45
CA THR A 321 1.24 -20.14 49.23
C THR A 321 0.26 -21.25 48.80
N GLN A 322 0.39 -21.73 47.56
CA GLN A 322 -0.50 -22.70 46.91
C GLN A 322 -1.98 -22.26 46.82
N VAL A 323 -2.29 -20.98 47.07
CA VAL A 323 -3.63 -20.42 46.87
C VAL A 323 -3.71 -19.76 45.50
N ARG A 324 -4.77 -20.06 44.73
CA ARG A 324 -5.04 -19.48 43.39
C ARG A 324 -6.44 -18.88 43.26
N HIS A 325 -7.25 -19.01 44.30
CA HIS A 325 -8.62 -18.54 44.32
C HIS A 325 -8.90 -17.89 45.67
N LEU A 326 -9.44 -16.66 45.66
CA LEU A 326 -9.89 -15.96 46.85
C LEU A 326 -11.27 -15.35 46.60
N THR A 327 -12.11 -15.28 47.63
CA THR A 327 -13.31 -14.43 47.60
C THR A 327 -12.98 -13.02 48.05
N VAL A 328 -13.87 -12.07 47.76
CA VAL A 328 -13.74 -10.69 48.28
C VAL A 328 -13.74 -10.68 49.81
N GLU A 329 -14.55 -11.52 50.49
CA GLU A 329 -14.50 -11.60 51.96
C GLU A 329 -13.15 -12.12 52.46
N GLN A 330 -12.57 -13.13 51.81
CA GLN A 330 -11.24 -13.65 52.20
C GLN A 330 -10.14 -12.60 52.01
N ILE A 331 -10.21 -11.78 50.95
CA ILE A 331 -9.29 -10.66 50.75
C ILE A 331 -9.44 -9.64 51.87
N ARG A 332 -10.67 -9.30 52.25
CA ARG A 332 -10.94 -8.41 53.40
C ARG A 332 -10.40 -8.99 54.69
N ASP A 333 -10.59 -10.29 54.94
CA ASP A 333 -10.09 -10.95 56.15
C ASP A 333 -8.56 -11.00 56.21
N LEU A 334 -7.89 -11.23 55.07
CA LEU A 334 -6.43 -11.14 54.95
C LEU A 334 -5.93 -9.74 55.33
N TYR A 335 -6.47 -8.69 54.70
CA TYR A 335 -6.01 -7.31 54.93
C TYR A 335 -6.50 -6.70 56.26
N ALA A 336 -7.52 -7.28 56.88
CA ALA A 336 -7.92 -7.00 58.27
C ALA A 336 -7.05 -7.73 59.31
N GLY A 337 -6.15 -8.61 58.89
CA GLY A 337 -5.31 -9.42 59.79
C GLY A 337 -6.08 -10.53 60.52
N ARG A 338 -7.29 -10.88 60.07
CA ARG A 338 -8.07 -11.99 60.64
C ARG A 338 -7.56 -13.36 60.18
N VAL A 339 -6.86 -13.39 59.04
CA VAL A 339 -6.20 -14.58 58.53
C VAL A 339 -4.69 -14.44 58.71
N GLU A 340 -4.13 -15.25 59.60
CA GLU A 340 -2.70 -15.20 59.95
C GLU A 340 -1.87 -16.31 59.29
N SER A 341 -2.52 -17.36 58.76
CA SER A 341 -1.88 -18.48 58.05
C SER A 341 -2.67 -18.89 56.81
N TRP A 342 -1.96 -19.21 55.73
CA TRP A 342 -2.55 -19.66 54.46
C TRP A 342 -3.30 -20.99 54.59
N SER A 343 -2.98 -21.81 55.59
CA SER A 343 -3.71 -23.06 55.86
C SER A 343 -5.19 -22.83 56.21
N GLN A 344 -5.53 -21.65 56.75
CA GLN A 344 -6.92 -21.24 57.01
C GLN A 344 -7.73 -21.02 55.73
N LEU A 345 -7.05 -20.82 54.60
CA LEU A 345 -7.62 -20.66 53.26
C LEU A 345 -7.32 -21.86 52.35
N GLY A 346 -6.91 -23.00 52.92
CA GLY A 346 -6.60 -24.22 52.17
C GLY A 346 -5.26 -24.20 51.42
N GLY A 347 -4.38 -23.25 51.75
CA GLY A 347 -3.02 -23.16 51.21
C GLY A 347 -1.97 -23.91 52.03
N ALA A 348 -0.71 -23.61 51.75
CA ALA A 348 0.43 -24.13 52.50
C ALA A 348 0.45 -23.64 53.96
N ASP A 349 1.13 -24.37 54.85
CA ASP A 349 1.38 -23.93 56.22
C ASP A 349 2.46 -22.84 56.24
N LEU A 350 2.06 -21.64 55.84
CA LEU A 350 2.89 -20.45 55.77
C LEU A 350 2.15 -19.29 56.45
N PRO A 351 2.86 -18.44 57.20
CA PRO A 351 2.26 -17.21 57.72
C PRO A 351 1.86 -16.27 56.58
N VAL A 352 0.78 -15.51 56.80
CA VAL A 352 0.36 -14.46 55.86
C VAL A 352 1.23 -13.23 56.03
N ARG A 353 1.89 -12.81 54.94
CA ARG A 353 2.71 -11.60 54.90
C ARG A 353 2.12 -10.60 53.91
N LEU A 354 1.53 -9.53 54.43
CA LEU A 354 0.85 -8.52 53.62
C LEU A 354 1.87 -7.52 53.06
N ILE A 355 1.96 -7.42 51.74
CA ILE A 355 2.69 -6.35 51.07
C ILE A 355 1.64 -5.36 50.56
N ASN A 356 1.77 -4.11 50.96
CA ASN A 356 0.88 -3.04 50.55
C ASN A 356 1.66 -1.95 49.79
N ARG A 357 0.98 -1.05 49.10
CA ARG A 357 1.61 0.17 48.57
C ARG A 357 1.62 1.26 49.64
N HIS A 358 2.58 2.18 49.57
CA HIS A 358 2.58 3.37 50.43
C HIS A 358 1.27 4.18 50.25
N PRO A 359 0.84 4.93 51.28
CA PRO A 359 -0.18 5.96 51.12
C PRO A 359 0.14 6.88 49.93
N GLY A 360 -0.88 7.26 49.17
CA GLY A 360 -0.73 8.06 47.93
C GLY A 360 -0.52 7.26 46.64
N SER A 361 -0.49 5.93 46.71
CA SER A 361 -0.59 5.08 45.53
C SER A 361 -2.03 5.03 45.00
N GLY A 362 -2.24 5.36 43.72
CA GLY A 362 -3.53 5.22 43.04
C GLY A 362 -4.02 3.77 43.02
N THR A 363 -3.10 2.81 42.78
CA THR A 363 -3.38 1.37 42.89
C THR A 363 -3.92 0.99 44.27
N ARG A 364 -3.37 1.56 45.36
CA ARG A 364 -3.87 1.33 46.72
C ARG A 364 -5.25 1.93 46.93
N HIS A 365 -5.45 3.15 46.49
CA HIS A 365 -6.75 3.80 46.56
C HIS A 365 -7.82 2.99 45.83
N THR A 366 -7.49 2.48 44.63
CA THR A 366 -8.35 1.57 43.87
C THR A 366 -8.59 0.25 44.62
N PHE A 367 -7.56 -0.34 45.24
CA PHE A 367 -7.70 -1.56 46.04
C PHE A 367 -8.63 -1.37 47.25
N GLU A 368 -8.42 -0.30 48.01
CA GLU A 368 -9.21 0.05 49.20
C GLU A 368 -10.68 0.29 48.84
N SER A 369 -10.93 1.13 47.83
CA SER A 369 -12.29 1.47 47.39
C SER A 369 -13.04 0.30 46.74
N ARG A 370 -12.35 -0.59 45.99
CA ARG A 370 -13.01 -1.68 45.25
C ARG A 370 -13.17 -2.96 46.04
N LEU A 371 -12.18 -3.32 46.84
CA LEU A 371 -12.15 -4.64 47.50
C LEU A 371 -12.33 -4.55 49.00
N LEU A 372 -11.85 -3.49 49.66
CA LEU A 372 -11.88 -3.42 51.12
C LEU A 372 -13.09 -2.68 51.69
N ASP A 373 -13.72 -1.80 50.91
CA ASP A 373 -14.85 -0.96 51.37
C ASP A 373 -14.44 -0.06 52.56
N GLY A 374 -13.20 0.43 52.54
CA GLY A 374 -12.63 1.27 53.58
C GLY A 374 -11.10 1.27 53.62
N GLU A 375 -10.54 2.14 54.45
CA GLU A 375 -9.10 2.23 54.66
C GLU A 375 -8.55 1.00 55.39
N GLN A 376 -7.32 0.63 55.05
CA GLN A 376 -6.61 -0.42 55.78
C GLN A 376 -6.19 0.06 57.17
N PRO A 377 -6.14 -0.82 58.19
CA PRO A 377 -5.53 -0.49 59.47
C PRO A 377 -4.11 0.04 59.29
N ALA A 378 -3.68 0.95 60.17
CA ALA A 378 -2.30 1.42 60.16
C ALA A 378 -1.33 0.23 60.29
N ALA A 379 -0.37 0.14 59.38
CA ALA A 379 0.66 -0.89 59.44
C ALA A 379 1.57 -0.68 60.66
N ARG A 380 2.07 -1.77 61.25
CA ARG A 380 3.30 -1.66 62.05
C ARG A 380 4.41 -1.16 61.14
N ALA A 381 5.28 -0.29 61.66
CA ALA A 381 6.47 0.17 60.94
C ALA A 381 7.49 -0.99 60.81
N ALA A 382 7.21 -1.94 59.91
CA ALA A 382 8.10 -3.04 59.56
C ALA A 382 8.41 -2.97 58.07
N THR A 383 9.69 -3.14 57.74
CA THR A 383 10.19 -3.22 56.38
C THR A 383 9.90 -4.60 55.78
N CYS A 384 9.83 -4.69 54.45
CA CYS A 384 9.63 -5.99 53.79
C CYS A 384 10.77 -6.98 54.07
N ARG A 385 11.97 -6.47 54.38
CA ARG A 385 13.11 -7.29 54.81
C ARG A 385 12.89 -7.90 56.20
N GLU A 386 12.30 -7.16 57.13
CA GLU A 386 12.00 -7.62 58.49
C GLU A 386 10.94 -8.71 58.47
N ILE A 387 9.78 -8.46 57.85
CA ILE A 387 8.69 -9.44 57.82
C ILE A 387 9.08 -10.74 57.12
N ARG A 388 10.03 -10.69 56.16
CA ARG A 388 10.55 -11.88 55.48
C ARG A 388 11.37 -12.79 56.41
N ARG A 389 12.04 -12.20 57.41
CA ARG A 389 12.91 -12.90 58.35
C ARG A 389 12.19 -13.31 59.62
N GLU A 390 11.19 -12.54 60.03
CA GLU A 390 10.45 -12.81 61.26
C GLU A 390 9.50 -14.01 61.12
N PRO A 391 9.36 -14.82 62.19
CA PRO A 391 8.35 -15.88 62.22
C PRO A 391 6.95 -15.26 62.37
N GLY A 392 5.97 -15.86 61.70
CA GLY A 392 4.58 -15.44 61.81
C GLY A 392 4.14 -14.38 60.80
N PRO A 393 2.89 -13.87 60.94
CA PRO A 393 2.32 -12.91 60.02
C PRO A 393 3.01 -11.55 60.13
N GLY A 394 3.00 -10.78 59.05
CA GLY A 394 3.66 -9.47 58.99
C GLY A 394 3.07 -8.57 57.92
N ARG A 395 3.36 -7.28 57.99
CA ARG A 395 2.94 -6.30 56.98
C ARG A 395 4.05 -5.29 56.71
N CYS A 396 4.24 -4.93 55.44
CA CYS A 396 5.10 -3.84 55.01
C CYS A 396 4.49 -3.08 53.83
N ASP A 397 5.01 -1.88 53.57
CA ASP A 397 4.60 -1.04 52.45
C ASP A 397 5.78 -0.85 51.47
N VAL A 398 5.49 -0.80 50.17
CA VAL A 398 6.45 -0.54 49.08
C VAL A 398 5.99 0.61 48.19
N ALA A 399 6.93 1.34 47.58
CA ALA A 399 6.60 2.60 46.90
C ALA A 399 5.97 2.36 45.52
N VAL A 400 6.58 1.50 44.71
CA VAL A 400 6.27 1.35 43.28
C VAL A 400 5.81 -0.07 42.93
N THR A 401 5.15 -0.25 41.78
CA THR A 401 4.61 -1.54 41.33
C THR A 401 5.70 -2.62 41.20
N LYS A 402 6.88 -2.25 40.69
CA LYS A 402 8.02 -3.18 40.58
C LYS A 402 8.49 -3.72 41.93
N ASP A 403 8.53 -2.86 42.96
CA ASP A 403 8.93 -3.26 44.31
C ASP A 403 7.89 -4.18 44.95
N MET A 404 6.61 -4.01 44.62
CA MET A 404 5.53 -4.91 45.03
C MET A 404 5.71 -6.31 44.45
N LEU A 405 5.91 -6.42 43.13
CA LEU A 405 6.17 -7.70 42.47
C LEU A 405 7.39 -8.40 43.10
N ALA A 406 8.48 -7.67 43.30
CA ALA A 406 9.71 -8.20 43.89
C ALA A 406 9.49 -8.64 45.35
N ALA A 407 8.85 -7.81 46.18
CA ALA A 407 8.60 -8.13 47.58
C ALA A 407 7.72 -9.38 47.74
N VAL A 408 6.69 -9.54 46.90
CA VAL A 408 5.84 -10.74 46.90
C VAL A 408 6.62 -11.97 46.41
N ALA A 409 7.43 -11.83 45.36
CA ALA A 409 8.26 -12.91 44.83
C ALA A 409 9.33 -13.41 45.82
N GLU A 410 9.94 -12.50 46.58
CA GLU A 410 11.04 -12.83 47.49
C GLU A 410 10.58 -13.26 48.90
N THR A 411 9.29 -13.13 49.22
CA THR A 411 8.77 -13.33 50.58
C THR A 411 7.81 -14.51 50.62
N PRO A 412 8.22 -15.68 51.15
CA PRO A 412 7.32 -16.81 51.32
C PRO A 412 6.09 -16.42 52.15
N GLY A 413 4.90 -16.81 51.69
CA GLY A 413 3.65 -16.44 52.37
C GLY A 413 3.15 -15.03 52.03
N ALA A 414 3.80 -14.31 51.11
CA ALA A 414 3.37 -12.97 50.76
C ALA A 414 2.10 -12.91 49.89
N VAL A 415 1.29 -11.88 50.12
CA VAL A 415 0.21 -11.42 49.24
C VAL A 415 0.33 -9.93 49.01
N GLY A 416 0.03 -9.50 47.79
CA GLY A 416 0.00 -8.11 47.36
C GLY A 416 -0.98 -7.93 46.21
N TYR A 417 -0.86 -6.80 45.53
CA TYR A 417 -1.64 -6.50 44.33
C TYR A 417 -0.85 -5.62 43.36
N ALA A 418 -1.08 -5.79 42.07
CA ALA A 418 -0.44 -5.02 41.02
C ALA A 418 -1.39 -4.83 39.83
N GLU A 419 -0.99 -3.96 38.89
CA GLU A 419 -1.62 -3.91 37.57
C GLU A 419 -1.53 -5.30 36.91
N HIS A 420 -2.60 -5.70 36.22
CA HIS A 420 -2.76 -7.07 35.76
C HIS A 420 -1.72 -7.49 34.71
N ALA A 421 -1.37 -6.63 33.76
CA ALA A 421 -0.34 -6.89 32.76
C ALA A 421 1.02 -7.11 33.42
N ASP A 422 1.42 -6.22 34.33
CA ASP A 422 2.64 -6.34 35.13
C ASP A 422 2.69 -7.67 35.91
N ALA A 423 1.56 -8.04 36.53
CA ALA A 423 1.43 -9.29 37.26
C ALA A 423 1.44 -10.53 36.36
N ALA A 424 0.83 -10.44 35.18
CA ALA A 424 0.70 -11.55 34.23
C ALA A 424 2.01 -11.83 33.47
N GLU A 425 2.83 -10.80 33.23
CA GLU A 425 4.17 -10.95 32.64
C GLU A 425 5.19 -11.57 33.62
N SER A 426 4.97 -11.41 34.93
CA SER A 426 5.86 -11.94 35.95
C SER A 426 5.74 -13.46 36.11
N THR A 427 6.86 -14.17 36.00
CA THR A 427 6.94 -15.62 36.25
C THR A 427 7.23 -15.97 37.72
N GLN A 428 7.45 -14.96 38.56
CA GLN A 428 7.89 -15.14 39.96
C GLN A 428 6.76 -15.01 40.99
N VAL A 429 5.61 -14.48 40.58
CA VAL A 429 4.39 -14.37 41.41
C VAL A 429 3.26 -15.17 40.76
N ALA A 430 2.23 -15.48 41.53
CA ALA A 430 1.01 -16.09 41.00
C ALA A 430 -0.16 -15.12 41.13
N THR A 431 -0.89 -14.91 40.04
CA THR A 431 -2.17 -14.19 40.08
C THR A 431 -3.26 -15.07 40.68
N VAL A 432 -4.24 -14.43 41.32
CA VAL A 432 -5.36 -15.09 42.00
C VAL A 432 -6.68 -14.69 41.36
N THR A 433 -7.57 -15.65 41.12
CA THR A 433 -8.94 -15.34 40.71
C THR A 433 -9.74 -14.80 41.88
N ILE A 434 -10.56 -13.78 41.65
CA ILE A 434 -11.43 -13.21 42.68
C ILE A 434 -12.87 -13.68 42.42
N ASN A 435 -13.52 -14.31 43.41
CA ASN A 435 -14.85 -14.91 43.26
C ASN A 435 -14.94 -15.88 42.05
N GLY A 436 -13.86 -16.62 41.78
CA GLY A 436 -13.76 -17.54 40.64
C GLY A 436 -13.63 -16.86 39.27
N ARG A 437 -13.41 -15.54 39.22
CA ARG A 437 -13.22 -14.78 37.98
C ARG A 437 -11.76 -14.37 37.80
N GLN A 438 -11.25 -14.52 36.58
CA GLN A 438 -9.95 -14.00 36.17
C GLN A 438 -10.07 -12.52 35.80
N ALA A 439 -8.98 -11.77 35.96
CA ALA A 439 -8.86 -10.42 35.44
C ALA A 439 -8.74 -10.49 33.90
N THR A 440 -9.83 -10.29 33.19
CA THR A 440 -9.83 -10.22 31.72
C THR A 440 -10.64 -9.01 31.27
N ARG A 441 -10.35 -8.50 30.06
CA ARG A 441 -11.10 -7.38 29.48
C ARG A 441 -12.59 -7.65 29.45
N GLU A 442 -12.99 -8.83 28.99
CA GLU A 442 -14.39 -9.28 28.98
C GLU A 442 -15.01 -9.27 30.39
N ALA A 443 -14.27 -9.72 31.41
CA ALA A 443 -14.77 -9.75 32.77
C ALA A 443 -14.94 -8.33 33.37
N ALA A 444 -14.05 -7.41 32.99
CA ALA A 444 -14.16 -6.00 33.37
C ALA A 444 -15.30 -5.28 32.65
N SER A 445 -15.44 -5.43 31.33
CA SER A 445 -16.53 -4.79 30.57
C SER A 445 -17.91 -5.23 31.07
N ASN A 446 -18.03 -6.50 31.47
CA ASN A 446 -19.27 -7.07 32.01
C ASN A 446 -19.45 -6.84 33.52
N ARG A 447 -18.54 -6.11 34.19
CA ARG A 447 -18.57 -5.81 35.64
C ARG A 447 -18.62 -7.04 36.54
N ILE A 448 -18.09 -8.17 36.08
CA ILE A 448 -18.07 -9.42 36.86
C ILE A 448 -16.75 -9.61 37.61
N TYR A 449 -15.67 -8.94 37.20
CA TYR A 449 -14.42 -8.90 37.94
C TYR A 449 -14.35 -7.62 38.80
N PRO A 450 -14.10 -7.71 40.12
CA PRO A 450 -14.31 -6.57 41.02
C PRO A 450 -13.13 -5.60 41.12
N PHE A 451 -11.92 -5.98 40.67
CA PHE A 451 -10.71 -5.19 40.91
C PHE A 451 -10.22 -4.46 39.65
N TRP A 452 -10.77 -3.28 39.43
CA TRP A 452 -10.48 -2.45 38.26
C TRP A 452 -10.54 -0.97 38.62
N GLY A 453 -9.86 -0.14 37.84
CA GLY A 453 -9.81 1.31 37.99
C GLY A 453 -9.79 2.01 36.63
N ILE A 454 -9.91 3.33 36.63
CA ILE A 454 -9.69 4.15 35.44
C ILE A 454 -8.33 4.82 35.58
N GLU A 455 -7.54 4.78 34.52
CA GLU A 455 -6.30 5.52 34.39
C GLU A 455 -6.61 6.90 33.83
N TYR A 456 -6.02 7.91 34.44
CA TYR A 456 -6.22 9.29 34.08
C TYR A 456 -4.90 9.95 33.74
N ALA A 457 -4.93 10.83 32.75
CA ALA A 457 -3.91 11.83 32.56
C ALA A 457 -4.38 13.17 33.13
N TYR A 458 -3.46 13.91 33.72
CA TYR A 458 -3.69 15.23 34.26
C TYR A 458 -2.71 16.22 33.65
N SER A 459 -3.21 17.41 33.32
CA SER A 459 -2.41 18.56 32.90
C SER A 459 -2.69 19.76 33.79
N TYR A 460 -1.73 20.68 33.90
CA TYR A 460 -1.96 21.97 34.55
C TYR A 460 -2.70 22.89 33.57
N GLY A 461 -4.00 23.10 33.78
CA GLY A 461 -4.86 23.72 32.78
C GLY A 461 -4.91 22.93 31.45
N ASP A 462 -5.43 23.56 30.39
CA ASP A 462 -5.38 22.98 29.05
C ASP A 462 -4.03 23.25 28.39
N PHE A 463 -3.48 22.22 27.74
CA PHE A 463 -2.30 22.39 26.89
C PHE A 463 -2.62 23.32 25.70
N ALA A 464 -1.61 24.08 25.26
CA ALA A 464 -1.68 24.77 23.97
C ALA A 464 -1.93 23.74 22.83
N PRO A 465 -2.83 24.02 21.87
CA PRO A 465 -3.24 23.02 20.86
C PRO A 465 -2.11 22.37 20.06
N GLU A 466 -1.05 23.13 19.80
CA GLU A 466 0.13 22.70 19.02
C GLU A 466 1.25 22.12 19.89
N SER A 467 1.05 21.98 21.21
CA SER A 467 2.07 21.46 22.11
C SER A 467 2.21 19.94 21.98
N LEU A 468 3.39 19.44 22.37
CA LEU A 468 3.62 18.00 22.49
C LEU A 468 2.67 17.35 23.51
N GLY A 469 2.33 18.03 24.62
CA GLY A 469 1.37 17.54 25.61
C GLY A 469 -0.03 17.33 25.01
N ALA A 470 -0.55 18.32 24.28
CA ALA A 470 -1.86 18.21 23.62
C ALA A 470 -1.87 17.11 22.56
N SER A 471 -0.82 17.03 21.75
CA SER A 471 -0.70 16.05 20.68
C SER A 471 -0.53 14.62 21.21
N PHE A 472 0.25 14.44 22.27
CA PHE A 472 0.43 13.13 22.90
C PHE A 472 -0.83 12.66 23.64
N LEU A 473 -1.54 13.54 24.35
CA LEU A 473 -2.83 13.19 24.95
C LEU A 473 -3.85 12.74 23.90
N ARG A 474 -3.94 13.47 22.79
CA ARG A 474 -4.80 13.08 21.65
C ARG A 474 -4.36 11.75 21.05
N PHE A 475 -3.05 11.51 20.94
CA PHE A 475 -2.54 10.24 20.47
C PHE A 475 -2.97 9.07 21.36
N LEU A 476 -2.92 9.24 22.69
CA LEU A 476 -3.36 8.26 23.67
C LEU A 476 -4.88 7.98 23.64
N THR A 477 -5.69 8.99 23.27
CA THR A 477 -7.16 8.93 23.40
C THR A 477 -7.92 8.83 22.09
N GLU A 478 -7.29 9.09 20.94
CA GLU A 478 -7.99 9.20 19.66
C GLU A 478 -7.24 8.59 18.47
N ALA A 479 -5.98 8.16 18.65
CA ALA A 479 -5.14 7.63 17.57
C ALA A 479 -4.38 6.35 17.99
N GLY A 480 -3.18 6.13 17.45
CA GLY A 480 -2.43 4.89 17.64
C GLY A 480 -2.04 4.55 19.08
N GLY A 481 -2.19 5.46 20.04
CA GLY A 481 -1.95 5.18 21.46
C GLY A 481 -3.00 4.22 22.04
N GLU A 482 -4.23 4.22 21.51
CA GLU A 482 -5.26 3.27 21.92
C GLU A 482 -4.85 1.81 21.60
N ASP A 483 -4.13 1.59 20.49
CA ASP A 483 -3.63 0.26 20.13
C ASP A 483 -2.63 -0.27 21.17
N VAL A 484 -1.77 0.60 21.70
CA VAL A 484 -0.80 0.26 22.74
C VAL A 484 -1.52 -0.08 24.05
N ILE A 485 -2.51 0.73 24.44
CA ILE A 485 -3.34 0.48 25.62
C ILE A 485 -4.02 -0.90 25.51
N ARG A 486 -4.60 -1.22 24.35
CA ARG A 486 -5.23 -2.54 24.12
C ARG A 486 -4.22 -3.68 24.18
N ALA A 487 -3.05 -3.51 23.58
CA ALA A 487 -1.99 -4.52 23.57
C ALA A 487 -1.53 -4.86 25.00
N ALA A 488 -1.44 -3.85 25.86
CA ALA A 488 -1.12 -4.01 27.27
C ALA A 488 -2.23 -4.65 28.12
N GLY A 489 -3.39 -5.01 27.55
CA GLY A 489 -4.48 -5.64 28.31
C GLY A 489 -5.54 -4.66 28.83
N ASN A 490 -5.32 -3.36 28.71
CA ASN A 490 -6.21 -2.31 29.19
C ASN A 490 -7.25 -1.93 28.12
N MET A 491 -8.32 -1.25 28.52
CA MET A 491 -9.41 -0.88 27.60
C MET A 491 -9.46 0.63 27.44
N PRO A 492 -9.14 1.19 26.26
CA PRO A 492 -9.30 2.60 25.99
C PRO A 492 -10.72 3.06 26.34
N CYS A 493 -10.84 4.24 26.93
CA CYS A 493 -12.14 4.76 27.37
C CYS A 493 -13.17 4.88 26.24
N ARG A 494 -12.69 5.12 25.02
CA ARG A 494 -13.50 5.20 23.81
C ARG A 494 -14.11 3.86 23.39
N ASP A 495 -13.47 2.76 23.75
CA ASP A 495 -13.92 1.40 23.41
C ASP A 495 -14.98 0.87 24.37
N LEU A 496 -15.20 1.56 25.50
CA LEU A 496 -16.21 1.15 26.47
C LEU A 496 -17.62 1.37 25.91
N ALA A 497 -18.45 0.33 25.99
CA ALA A 497 -19.85 0.37 25.53
C ALA A 497 -20.68 1.51 26.14
N TYR A 498 -20.31 1.96 27.34
CA TYR A 498 -20.87 3.13 28.00
C TYR A 498 -19.74 4.09 28.36
N PRO A 499 -19.51 5.18 27.60
CA PRO A 499 -18.45 6.14 27.85
C PRO A 499 -18.50 6.79 29.25
N SER A 500 -19.67 6.79 29.88
CA SER A 500 -19.83 7.21 31.29
C SER A 500 -19.05 6.34 32.27
N MET A 501 -18.61 5.12 31.89
CA MET A 501 -17.79 4.25 32.72
C MET A 501 -16.36 4.77 32.89
N CYS A 502 -15.91 5.67 32.02
CA CYS A 502 -14.62 6.35 32.13
C CYS A 502 -14.74 7.76 32.71
N ARG A 503 -15.90 8.15 33.25
CA ARG A 503 -16.03 9.38 34.03
C ARG A 503 -16.07 8.99 35.51
N PRO A 504 -15.44 9.77 36.41
CA PRO A 504 -15.68 9.60 37.83
C PRO A 504 -17.19 9.69 38.08
N PHE A 505 -17.71 8.77 38.90
CA PHE A 505 -19.09 8.91 39.39
C PHE A 505 -19.14 10.23 40.21
N PRO A 506 -20.15 11.09 39.98
CA PRO A 506 -20.30 12.34 40.72
C PRO A 506 -20.52 12.14 42.22
#